data_AF-A0A7I7TGM7-F1
#
_entry.id   AF-A0A7I7TGM7-F1
#
_cell.length_a   1.000
_cell.length_b   1.000
_cell.length_c   1.000
_cell.angle_alpha   90.00
_cell.angle_beta   90.00
_cell.angle_gamma   90.00
#
_symmetry.space_group_name_H-M   'P 1'
#
loop_
_entity.id
_entity.type
_entity.pdbx_description
1 polymer ?
#
loop_
_entity_poly.entity_id
_entity_poly.type
_entity_poly.pdbx_seq_one_letter_code
_entity_poly.pdbx_strand_id
1 'polypeptide(L)'
;MAGRLTAAGQTVAVIERKLVGGTCVNSGCIPTKTLVASAHTAHTARRGADYGVSTGDVAVDMAKVKARKDGIVTGDRSGVESWLEGMPGGTLIRGHARFEDPHTLRVGDEVVQADRIFLNVGGRAVVPDLPGLSDIDYLTNVGILELDTVPEHLVIIGGSYIGLEFAQMYRRFGAGVTVLERGPRLTPREDEDVSATIEEILTTEGITVVTGATGLRFTKRAKGFEVIPTDGAQPIAGSHLLVAVGRRPNTDDLGLDLAGVEVDGRGYIVVDDQLRTSAEHIWAMGDCNGKGAFTHTSYNDFEIVAANLLDDDPRRVSDRVPTYALYIDPPLGRAGMTVEQVRASGRRALVGKRPMTRVGRAVEKGETQGFMQIVVDADTEEILGAAILGVGGDEVIHSILDIMSARLPYTAISRTMHIHPTVSELVPTMLQEMIPLT
;
A
#
# COMPACT_ATOMS: atom_id res chain seq x y z
N MET A 1 -17.47 -5.43 -8.92
CA MET A 1 -18.90 -5.40 -8.57
C MET A 1 -19.79 -5.09 -9.77
N ALA A 2 -19.77 -3.88 -10.35
CA ALA A 2 -20.68 -3.48 -11.44
C ALA A 2 -20.83 -4.53 -12.55
N GLY A 3 -19.72 -5.01 -13.12
CA GLY A 3 -19.74 -6.03 -14.17
C GLY A 3 -20.34 -7.39 -13.74
N ARG A 4 -20.26 -7.78 -12.46
CA ARG A 4 -20.90 -9.01 -11.95
C ARG A 4 -22.41 -8.85 -11.81
N LEU A 5 -22.86 -7.68 -11.34
CA LEU A 5 -24.28 -7.37 -11.19
C LEU A 5 -24.99 -7.25 -12.55
N THR A 6 -24.37 -6.58 -13.52
CA THR A 6 -24.93 -6.47 -14.88
C THR A 6 -24.94 -7.81 -15.61
N ALA A 7 -23.90 -8.63 -15.45
CA ALA A 7 -23.90 -10.00 -15.98
C ALA A 7 -25.00 -10.89 -15.36
N ALA A 8 -25.41 -10.60 -14.11
CA ALA A 8 -26.55 -11.23 -13.46
C ALA A 8 -27.92 -10.61 -13.84
N GLY A 9 -27.95 -9.72 -14.84
CA GLY A 9 -29.18 -9.11 -15.37
C GLY A 9 -29.69 -7.88 -14.62
N GLN A 10 -28.91 -7.33 -13.68
CA GLN A 10 -29.30 -6.11 -12.96
C GLN A 10 -28.92 -4.85 -13.75
N THR A 11 -29.69 -3.77 -13.56
CA THR A 11 -29.29 -2.43 -13.99
C THR A 11 -28.48 -1.76 -12.89
N VAL A 12 -27.33 -1.19 -13.24
CA VAL A 12 -26.36 -0.66 -12.26
C VAL A 12 -25.99 0.78 -12.60
N ALA A 13 -26.17 1.69 -11.64
CA ALA A 13 -25.55 3.00 -11.66
C ALA A 13 -24.20 2.97 -10.93
N VAL A 14 -23.15 3.48 -11.57
CA VAL A 14 -21.83 3.70 -10.95
C VAL A 14 -21.64 5.21 -10.84
N ILE A 15 -21.46 5.72 -9.61
CA ILE A 15 -21.31 7.16 -9.37
C ILE A 15 -19.85 7.47 -9.02
N GLU A 16 -19.21 8.35 -9.79
CA GLU A 16 -17.82 8.80 -9.58
C GLU A 16 -17.75 10.33 -9.55
N ARG A 17 -17.22 10.89 -8.46
CA ARG A 17 -17.16 12.34 -8.26
C ARG A 17 -16.00 13.03 -8.96
N LYS A 18 -14.96 12.28 -9.31
CA LYS A 18 -13.71 12.82 -9.85
C LYS A 18 -13.23 12.01 -11.05
N LEU A 19 -12.23 11.15 -10.85
CA LEU A 19 -11.58 10.38 -11.91
C LEU A 19 -11.89 8.91 -11.71
N VAL A 20 -12.45 8.27 -12.74
CA VAL A 20 -12.73 6.84 -12.75
C VAL A 20 -11.45 6.04 -12.53
N GLY A 21 -11.59 4.89 -11.86
CA GLY A 21 -10.47 4.07 -11.39
C GLY A 21 -9.99 4.44 -9.98
N GLY A 22 -10.50 5.53 -9.40
CA GLY A 22 -10.26 5.92 -8.02
C GLY A 22 -8.79 6.21 -7.72
N THR A 23 -8.39 6.02 -6.45
CA THR A 23 -7.02 6.35 -5.99
C THR A 23 -5.96 5.48 -6.66
N CYS A 24 -6.20 4.16 -6.81
CA CYS A 24 -5.20 3.21 -7.30
C CYS A 24 -4.66 3.59 -8.69
N VAL A 25 -5.56 3.90 -9.63
CA VAL A 25 -5.22 4.27 -11.00
C VAL A 25 -4.66 5.69 -11.09
N ASN A 26 -5.28 6.64 -10.39
CA ASN A 26 -5.02 8.05 -10.65
C ASN A 26 -3.94 8.68 -9.75
N SER A 27 -3.84 8.24 -8.50
CA SER A 27 -3.01 8.93 -7.49
C SER A 27 -2.44 8.00 -6.42
N GLY A 28 -2.17 6.75 -6.79
CA GLY A 28 -1.79 5.67 -5.89
C GLY A 28 -0.89 4.65 -6.57
N CYS A 29 -1.30 3.39 -6.60
CA CYS A 29 -0.45 2.28 -7.01
C CYS A 29 0.13 2.44 -8.42
N ILE A 30 -0.70 2.62 -9.46
CA ILE A 30 -0.24 2.70 -10.85
C ILE A 30 0.80 3.80 -11.07
N PRO A 31 0.54 5.08 -10.72
CA PRO A 31 1.53 6.13 -10.91
C PRO A 31 2.78 5.89 -10.06
N THR A 32 2.64 5.50 -8.79
CA THR A 32 3.80 5.28 -7.92
C THR A 32 4.67 4.14 -8.43
N LYS A 33 4.12 2.97 -8.80
CA LYS A 33 4.92 1.85 -9.32
C LYS A 33 5.56 2.17 -10.67
N THR A 34 4.88 2.96 -11.48
CA THR A 34 5.44 3.47 -12.74
C THR A 34 6.67 4.32 -12.50
N LEU A 35 6.63 5.21 -11.51
CA LEU A 35 7.76 6.07 -11.13
C LEU A 35 8.88 5.28 -10.43
N VAL A 36 8.54 4.34 -9.53
CA VAL A 36 9.50 3.43 -8.87
C VAL A 36 10.32 2.66 -9.92
N ALA A 37 9.68 2.17 -10.98
CA ALA A 37 10.38 1.51 -12.08
C ALA A 37 11.39 2.43 -12.81
N SER A 38 11.03 3.70 -13.01
CA SER A 38 11.96 4.70 -13.57
C SER A 38 13.11 5.01 -12.62
N ALA A 39 12.85 5.11 -11.31
CA ALA A 39 13.88 5.31 -10.28
C ALA A 39 14.82 4.11 -10.17
N HIS A 40 14.29 2.89 -10.21
CA HIS A 40 15.09 1.66 -10.25
C HIS A 40 15.99 1.63 -11.49
N THR A 41 15.49 2.01 -12.67
CA THR A 41 16.30 2.10 -13.89
C THR A 41 17.47 3.09 -13.73
N ALA A 42 17.24 4.26 -13.15
CA ALA A 42 18.31 5.24 -12.87
C ALA A 42 19.33 4.69 -11.86
N HIS A 43 18.87 3.98 -10.85
CA HIS A 43 19.74 3.33 -9.87
C HIS A 43 20.62 2.23 -10.50
N THR A 44 20.02 1.32 -11.28
CA THR A 44 20.74 0.25 -11.98
C THR A 44 21.75 0.82 -12.98
N ALA A 45 21.41 1.88 -13.71
CA ALA A 45 22.34 2.54 -14.63
C ALA A 45 23.57 3.12 -13.91
N ARG A 46 23.40 3.68 -12.70
CA ARG A 46 24.52 4.15 -11.86
C ARG A 46 25.36 3.02 -11.30
N ARG A 47 24.74 1.87 -11.02
CA ARG A 47 25.40 0.64 -10.59
C ARG A 47 25.96 -0.20 -11.73
N GLY A 48 25.92 0.27 -12.98
CA GLY A 48 26.38 -0.49 -14.13
C GLY A 48 27.80 -1.05 -13.97
N ALA A 49 28.69 -0.28 -13.33
CA ALA A 49 30.07 -0.69 -13.09
C ALA A 49 30.19 -1.96 -12.22
N ASP A 50 29.27 -2.18 -11.26
CA ASP A 50 29.20 -3.39 -10.45
C ASP A 50 29.01 -4.65 -11.32
N TYR A 51 28.42 -4.48 -12.51
CA TYR A 51 28.12 -5.52 -13.48
C TYR A 51 29.05 -5.49 -14.71
N GLY A 52 30.13 -4.70 -14.67
CA GLY A 52 31.04 -4.55 -15.81
C GLY A 52 30.48 -3.72 -16.97
N VAL A 53 29.39 -2.97 -16.76
CA VAL A 53 28.78 -2.08 -17.75
C VAL A 53 29.23 -0.64 -17.47
N SER A 54 29.99 -0.05 -18.37
CA SER A 54 30.39 1.36 -18.26
C SER A 54 29.29 2.28 -18.76
N THR A 55 28.91 3.26 -17.94
CA THR A 55 27.98 4.35 -18.29
C THR A 55 28.68 5.70 -18.05
N GLY A 56 28.21 6.76 -18.72
CA GLY A 56 28.57 8.13 -18.36
C GLY A 56 27.75 8.63 -17.17
N ASP A 57 27.74 9.94 -16.92
CA ASP A 57 26.90 10.54 -15.89
C ASP A 57 25.41 10.26 -16.14
N VAL A 58 24.75 9.64 -15.15
CA VAL A 58 23.33 9.29 -15.23
C VAL A 58 22.47 10.45 -14.72
N ALA A 59 21.87 11.18 -15.66
CA ALA A 59 20.91 12.26 -15.39
C ALA A 59 19.46 11.79 -15.57
N VAL A 60 18.56 12.31 -14.74
CA VAL A 60 17.11 12.03 -14.81
C VAL A 60 16.38 13.25 -15.37
N ASP A 61 15.65 13.04 -16.45
CA ASP A 61 14.71 14.00 -17.03
C ASP A 61 13.33 13.79 -16.38
N MET A 62 13.06 14.53 -15.30
CA MET A 62 11.86 14.33 -14.50
C MET A 62 10.57 14.68 -15.28
N ALA A 63 10.64 15.59 -16.25
CA ALA A 63 9.50 15.89 -17.12
C ALA A 63 9.13 14.68 -17.99
N LYS A 64 10.12 13.96 -18.55
CA LYS A 64 9.85 12.70 -19.28
C LYS A 64 9.38 11.56 -18.37
N VAL A 65 9.92 11.46 -17.16
CA VAL A 65 9.46 10.49 -16.16
C VAL A 65 7.98 10.73 -15.83
N LYS A 66 7.60 11.99 -15.57
CA LYS A 66 6.22 12.38 -15.35
C LYS A 66 5.34 12.10 -16.57
N ALA A 67 5.77 12.49 -17.77
CA ALA A 67 5.00 12.25 -19.00
C ALA A 67 4.73 10.76 -19.26
N ARG A 68 5.71 9.89 -18.98
CA ARG A 68 5.52 8.42 -19.04
C ARG A 68 4.45 7.95 -18.07
N LYS A 69 4.51 8.41 -16.82
CA LYS A 69 3.49 8.14 -15.79
C LYS A 69 2.11 8.62 -16.24
N ASP A 70 2.00 9.85 -16.72
CA ASP A 70 0.75 10.45 -17.18
C ASP A 70 0.12 9.66 -18.34
N GLY A 71 0.95 9.19 -19.29
CA GLY A 71 0.49 8.36 -20.39
C GLY A 71 -0.12 7.03 -19.94
N ILE A 72 0.54 6.32 -19.02
CA ILE A 72 0.04 5.05 -18.46
C ILE A 72 -1.26 5.29 -17.66
N VAL A 73 -1.27 6.25 -16.75
CA VAL A 73 -2.45 6.59 -15.94
C VAL A 73 -3.64 6.97 -16.82
N THR A 74 -3.40 7.78 -17.86
CA THR A 74 -4.46 8.19 -18.79
C THR A 74 -4.98 7.01 -19.60
N GLY A 75 -4.10 6.10 -20.06
CA GLY A 75 -4.49 4.87 -20.75
C GLY A 75 -5.38 3.99 -19.88
N ASP A 76 -4.95 3.70 -18.66
CA ASP A 76 -5.70 2.87 -17.71
C ASP A 76 -7.05 3.49 -17.35
N ARG A 77 -7.06 4.79 -17.01
CA ARG A 77 -8.31 5.51 -16.73
C ARG A 77 -9.27 5.44 -17.90
N SER A 78 -8.80 5.79 -19.11
CA SER A 78 -9.65 5.81 -20.30
C SER A 78 -10.19 4.42 -20.63
N GLY A 79 -9.41 3.36 -20.37
CA GLY A 79 -9.85 1.97 -20.49
C GLY A 79 -10.98 1.61 -19.54
N VAL A 80 -10.86 1.97 -18.25
CA VAL A 80 -11.93 1.73 -17.26
C VAL A 80 -13.17 2.56 -17.55
N GLU A 81 -13.01 3.83 -17.96
CA GLU A 81 -14.12 4.70 -18.37
C GLU A 81 -14.87 4.10 -19.57
N SER A 82 -14.15 3.73 -20.63
CA SER A 82 -14.75 3.13 -21.83
C SER A 82 -15.45 1.80 -21.51
N TRP A 83 -14.88 1.00 -20.61
CA TRP A 83 -15.50 -0.25 -20.17
C TRP A 83 -16.79 -0.03 -19.39
N LEU A 84 -16.85 0.97 -18.51
CA LEU A 84 -18.05 1.32 -17.76
C LEU A 84 -19.13 1.94 -18.66
N GLU A 85 -18.76 2.88 -19.53
CA GLU A 85 -19.68 3.55 -20.47
C GLU A 85 -20.24 2.57 -21.51
N GLY A 86 -19.43 1.61 -21.94
CA GLY A 86 -19.84 0.55 -22.86
C GLY A 86 -20.54 -0.65 -22.20
N MET A 87 -20.72 -0.64 -20.87
CA MET A 87 -21.29 -1.77 -20.13
C MET A 87 -22.80 -1.89 -20.37
N PRO A 88 -23.31 -2.99 -20.97
CA PRO A 88 -24.74 -3.22 -21.08
C PRO A 88 -25.40 -3.28 -19.69
N GLY A 89 -26.47 -2.52 -19.49
CA GLY A 89 -27.14 -2.40 -18.19
C GLY A 89 -26.39 -1.55 -17.15
N GLY A 90 -25.24 -0.98 -17.51
CA GLY A 90 -24.49 -0.04 -16.68
C GLY A 90 -24.76 1.41 -17.05
N THR A 91 -24.69 2.32 -16.09
CA THR A 91 -24.74 3.77 -16.30
C THR A 91 -23.69 4.43 -15.42
N LEU A 92 -22.75 5.15 -16.03
CA LEU A 92 -21.77 5.97 -15.31
C LEU A 92 -22.35 7.38 -15.08
N ILE A 93 -22.52 7.75 -13.81
CA ILE A 93 -22.97 9.07 -13.40
C ILE A 93 -21.79 9.82 -12.79
N ARG A 94 -21.52 11.02 -13.28
CA ARG A 94 -20.41 11.85 -12.77
C ARG A 94 -20.93 12.88 -11.79
N GLY A 95 -20.45 12.80 -10.55
CA GLY A 95 -20.81 13.75 -9.51
C GLY A 95 -20.62 13.20 -8.10
N HIS A 96 -20.77 14.08 -7.12
CA HIS A 96 -20.69 13.70 -5.71
C HIS A 96 -22.07 13.29 -5.20
N ALA A 97 -22.19 12.03 -4.78
CA ALA A 97 -23.43 11.47 -4.24
C ALA A 97 -23.60 11.81 -2.76
N ARG A 98 -24.84 12.12 -2.36
CA ARG A 98 -25.26 12.21 -0.96
C ARG A 98 -26.59 11.50 -0.78
N PHE A 99 -26.73 10.75 0.29
CA PHE A 99 -28.01 10.16 0.67
C PHE A 99 -29.02 11.27 1.03
N GLU A 100 -30.26 11.09 0.61
CA GLU A 100 -31.41 11.88 1.07
C GLU A 100 -32.29 11.08 2.02
N ASP A 101 -32.32 9.76 1.82
CA ASP A 101 -33.01 8.75 2.62
C ASP A 101 -32.29 7.39 2.42
N PRO A 102 -32.74 6.28 3.04
CA PRO A 102 -32.10 4.98 2.91
C PRO A 102 -31.89 4.44 1.49
N HIS A 103 -32.74 4.80 0.51
CA HIS A 103 -32.71 4.26 -0.85
C HIS A 103 -32.45 5.31 -1.94
N THR A 104 -32.42 6.59 -1.58
CA THR A 104 -32.31 7.71 -2.52
C THR A 104 -30.98 8.44 -2.34
N LEU A 105 -30.24 8.63 -3.43
CA LEU A 105 -29.06 9.48 -3.50
C LEU A 105 -29.28 10.65 -4.45
N ARG A 106 -28.81 11.85 -4.06
CA ARG A 106 -28.70 13.01 -4.94
C ARG A 106 -27.29 13.14 -5.50
N VAL A 107 -27.20 13.38 -6.81
CA VAL A 107 -25.95 13.63 -7.55
C VAL A 107 -26.13 14.89 -8.40
N GLY A 108 -25.75 16.05 -7.86
CA GLY A 108 -26.10 17.33 -8.48
C GLY A 108 -27.61 17.51 -8.53
N ASP A 109 -28.16 17.66 -9.74
CA ASP A 109 -29.62 17.78 -9.96
C ASP A 109 -30.30 16.42 -10.16
N GLU A 110 -29.54 15.34 -10.34
CA GLU A 110 -30.07 13.99 -10.51
C GLU A 110 -30.41 13.34 -9.17
N VAL A 111 -31.53 12.61 -9.14
CA VAL A 111 -31.96 11.79 -8.00
C VAL A 111 -31.97 10.34 -8.47
N VAL A 112 -31.22 9.49 -7.78
CA VAL A 112 -31.03 8.08 -8.11
C VAL A 112 -31.60 7.25 -6.97
N GLN A 113 -32.48 6.31 -7.29
CA GLN A 113 -33.01 5.34 -6.34
C GLN A 113 -32.43 3.95 -6.63
N ALA A 114 -32.12 3.20 -5.57
CA ALA A 114 -31.60 1.84 -5.71
C ALA A 114 -32.05 0.92 -4.58
N ASP A 115 -32.40 -0.32 -4.94
CA ASP A 115 -32.74 -1.37 -3.97
C ASP A 115 -31.50 -1.85 -3.19
N ARG A 116 -30.32 -1.75 -3.78
CA ARG A 116 -29.04 -2.19 -3.21
C ARG A 116 -27.95 -1.15 -3.48
N ILE A 117 -27.17 -0.82 -2.46
CA ILE A 117 -26.16 0.25 -2.54
C ILE A 117 -24.80 -0.28 -2.08
N PHE A 118 -23.77 0.02 -2.86
CA PHE A 118 -22.41 -0.47 -2.64
C PHE A 118 -21.45 0.70 -2.48
N LEU A 119 -21.05 1.00 -1.25
CA LEU A 119 -20.16 2.10 -0.91
C LEU A 119 -18.70 1.66 -1.08
N ASN A 120 -18.00 2.23 -2.07
CA ASN A 120 -16.55 2.08 -2.24
C ASN A 120 -15.92 3.45 -2.50
N VAL A 121 -16.03 4.33 -1.50
CA VAL A 121 -15.66 5.75 -1.59
C VAL A 121 -14.18 6.02 -1.30
N GLY A 122 -13.42 4.97 -0.94
CA GLY A 122 -11.99 5.06 -0.68
C GLY A 122 -11.63 5.90 0.55
N GLY A 123 -10.38 6.37 0.58
CA GLY A 123 -9.85 7.27 1.59
C GLY A 123 -8.98 8.38 1.00
N ARG A 124 -8.55 9.31 1.84
CA ARG A 124 -7.68 10.44 1.48
C ARG A 124 -6.61 10.69 2.54
N ALA A 125 -5.53 11.36 2.16
CA ALA A 125 -4.43 11.68 3.06
C ALA A 125 -4.90 12.54 4.25
N VAL A 126 -4.34 12.27 5.42
CA VAL A 126 -4.48 13.12 6.60
C VAL A 126 -3.37 14.17 6.58
N VAL A 127 -3.75 15.42 6.78
CA VAL A 127 -2.82 16.51 7.05
C VAL A 127 -2.92 16.86 8.53
N PRO A 128 -1.85 16.71 9.32
CA PRO A 128 -1.88 17.01 10.74
C PRO A 128 -1.88 18.53 10.95
N ASP A 129 -2.48 18.98 12.05
CA ASP A 129 -2.36 20.37 12.48
C ASP A 129 -1.02 20.54 13.22
N LEU A 130 -0.01 21.05 12.51
CA LEU A 130 1.34 21.27 13.03
C LEU A 130 1.73 22.75 12.94
N PRO A 131 2.42 23.31 13.96
CA PRO A 131 2.82 24.72 13.97
C PRO A 131 3.59 25.14 12.71
N GLY A 132 3.06 26.13 11.99
CA GLY A 132 3.66 26.70 10.78
C GLY A 132 3.46 25.89 9.50
N LEU A 133 2.85 24.70 9.55
CA LEU A 133 2.63 23.87 8.36
C LEU A 133 1.70 24.55 7.36
N SER A 134 0.68 25.28 7.84
CA SER A 134 -0.27 26.03 7.01
C SER A 134 0.36 27.19 6.24
N ASP A 135 1.56 27.64 6.63
CA ASP A 135 2.23 28.81 6.04
C ASP A 135 3.12 28.42 4.84
N ILE A 136 3.34 27.12 4.64
CA ILE A 136 4.21 26.57 3.59
C ILE A 136 3.41 25.69 2.62
N ASP A 137 3.92 25.58 1.40
CA ASP A 137 3.38 24.63 0.44
C ASP A 137 3.82 23.21 0.82
N TYR A 138 2.86 22.30 0.88
CA TYR A 138 3.10 20.89 1.14
C TYR A 138 2.40 20.02 0.10
N LEU A 139 2.96 18.83 -0.10
CA LEU A 139 2.46 17.81 -1.00
C LEU A 139 1.82 16.69 -0.18
N THR A 140 0.85 16.03 -0.79
CA THR A 140 0.35 14.72 -0.37
C THR A 140 0.69 13.71 -1.46
N ASN A 141 0.23 12.46 -1.31
CA ASN A 141 0.35 11.44 -2.35
C ASN A 141 -0.23 11.88 -3.72
N VAL A 142 -1.14 12.86 -3.75
CA VAL A 142 -1.67 13.41 -5.00
C VAL A 142 -0.70 14.41 -5.61
N GLY A 143 -0.33 15.45 -4.85
CA GLY A 143 0.49 16.55 -5.38
C GLY A 143 1.90 16.13 -5.79
N ILE A 144 2.51 15.19 -5.07
CA ILE A 144 3.87 14.74 -5.38
C ILE A 144 3.99 14.00 -6.72
N LEU A 145 2.88 13.46 -7.24
CA LEU A 145 2.84 12.80 -8.55
C LEU A 145 2.80 13.80 -9.71
N GLU A 146 2.60 15.08 -9.42
CA GLU A 146 2.54 16.14 -10.41
C GLU A 146 3.88 16.85 -10.63
N LEU A 147 4.90 16.54 -9.82
CA LEU A 147 6.24 17.11 -9.98
C LEU A 147 6.87 16.66 -11.31
N ASP A 148 7.31 17.63 -12.10
CA ASP A 148 8.08 17.46 -13.33
C ASP A 148 9.56 17.89 -13.17
N THR A 149 9.96 18.24 -11.95
CA THR A 149 11.33 18.55 -11.54
C THR A 149 11.73 17.72 -10.32
N VAL A 150 13.02 17.37 -10.22
CA VAL A 150 13.55 16.72 -9.01
C VAL A 150 13.70 17.78 -7.91
N PRO A 151 13.10 17.60 -6.72
CA PRO A 151 13.36 18.47 -5.58
C PRO A 151 14.85 18.55 -5.24
N GLU A 152 15.34 19.73 -4.87
CA GLU A 152 16.70 19.86 -4.32
C GLU A 152 16.82 19.06 -3.02
N HIS A 153 15.84 19.25 -2.13
CA HIS A 153 15.70 18.47 -0.89
C HIS A 153 14.21 18.22 -0.58
N LEU A 154 13.81 16.95 -0.56
CA LEU A 154 12.49 16.48 -0.17
C LEU A 154 12.50 16.06 1.31
N VAL A 155 11.73 16.74 2.14
CA VAL A 155 11.43 16.30 3.50
C VAL A 155 10.11 15.54 3.51
N ILE A 156 10.06 14.42 4.22
CA ILE A 156 8.87 13.54 4.30
C ILE A 156 8.49 13.39 5.75
N ILE A 157 7.22 13.67 6.09
CA ILE A 157 6.65 13.36 7.41
C ILE A 157 5.91 12.03 7.31
N GLY A 158 6.35 11.05 8.09
CA GLY A 158 5.80 9.70 8.13
C GLY A 158 6.74 8.67 7.52
N GLY A 159 7.32 7.82 8.37
CA GLY A 159 8.24 6.74 8.05
C GLY A 159 7.56 5.39 7.79
N SER A 160 6.38 5.42 7.15
CA SER A 160 5.62 4.23 6.77
C SER A 160 5.55 4.08 5.24
N TYR A 161 4.85 3.05 4.76
CA TYR A 161 4.99 2.51 3.41
C TYR A 161 4.99 3.55 2.29
N ILE A 162 3.99 4.44 2.25
CA ILE A 162 3.87 5.49 1.23
C ILE A 162 5.09 6.42 1.27
N GLY A 163 5.46 6.90 2.47
CA GLY A 163 6.59 7.81 2.64
C GLY A 163 7.91 7.20 2.20
N LEU A 164 8.15 5.93 2.51
CA LEU A 164 9.41 5.25 2.19
C LEU A 164 9.56 4.95 0.69
N GLU A 165 8.48 4.59 0.00
CA GLU A 165 8.51 4.45 -1.47
C GLU A 165 8.91 5.77 -2.14
N PHE A 166 8.29 6.88 -1.73
CA PHE A 166 8.65 8.20 -2.24
C PHE A 166 10.08 8.61 -1.84
N ALA A 167 10.53 8.27 -0.63
CA ALA A 167 11.87 8.58 -0.15
C ALA A 167 12.94 8.00 -1.06
N GLN A 168 12.90 6.68 -1.29
CA GLN A 168 13.89 6.01 -2.11
C GLN A 168 13.79 6.38 -3.59
N MET A 169 12.56 6.51 -4.09
CA MET A 169 12.32 6.90 -5.47
C MET A 169 12.92 8.28 -5.79
N TYR A 170 12.65 9.31 -4.97
CA TYR A 170 13.19 10.64 -5.19
C TYR A 170 14.70 10.73 -4.90
N ARG A 171 15.20 9.93 -3.94
CA ARG A 171 16.64 9.80 -3.74
C ARG A 171 17.33 9.31 -5.01
N ARG A 172 16.77 8.28 -5.65
CA ARG A 172 17.27 7.72 -6.91
C ARG A 172 17.05 8.63 -8.11
N PHE A 173 16.09 9.55 -8.08
CA PHE A 173 16.00 10.61 -9.07
C PHE A 173 17.08 11.69 -8.89
N GLY A 174 17.63 11.85 -7.69
CA GLY A 174 18.76 12.74 -7.40
C GLY A 174 18.51 13.74 -6.29
N ALA A 175 17.37 13.70 -5.60
CA ALA A 175 17.05 14.61 -4.51
C ALA A 175 17.91 14.31 -3.26
N GLY A 176 18.18 15.35 -2.45
CA GLY A 176 18.40 15.16 -1.02
C GLY A 176 17.09 14.71 -0.37
N VAL A 177 17.12 13.75 0.56
CA VAL A 177 15.89 13.23 1.19
C VAL A 177 16.08 13.09 2.70
N THR A 178 15.08 13.58 3.45
CA THR A 178 14.99 13.37 4.89
C THR A 178 13.62 12.87 5.29
N VAL A 179 13.56 11.74 5.98
CA VAL A 179 12.33 11.15 6.54
C VAL A 179 12.25 11.46 8.02
N LEU A 180 11.16 12.10 8.44
CA LEU A 180 10.84 12.40 9.83
C LEU A 180 9.76 11.43 10.31
N GLU A 181 10.11 10.58 11.26
CA GLU A 181 9.20 9.62 11.88
C GLU A 181 8.99 9.97 13.35
N ARG A 182 7.72 10.02 13.77
CA ARG A 182 7.36 10.35 15.15
C ARG A 182 7.76 9.25 16.11
N GLY A 183 7.57 8.00 15.71
CA GLY A 183 7.91 6.82 16.49
C GLY A 183 9.43 6.59 16.58
N PRO A 184 9.85 5.61 17.40
CA PRO A 184 11.27 5.30 17.60
C PRO A 184 11.90 4.55 16.42
N ARG A 185 11.10 4.03 15.48
CA ARG A 185 11.54 3.25 14.32
C ARG A 185 10.64 3.49 13.12
N LEU A 186 11.18 3.29 11.91
CA LEU A 186 10.41 3.20 10.68
C LEU A 186 9.44 2.00 10.73
N THR A 187 8.40 2.03 9.90
CA THR A 187 7.44 0.92 9.72
C THR A 187 7.03 0.23 11.04
N PRO A 188 6.48 0.96 12.02
CA PRO A 188 6.35 0.46 13.40
C PRO A 188 5.42 -0.75 13.58
N ARG A 189 4.69 -1.14 12.53
CA ARG A 189 3.84 -2.34 12.48
C ARG A 189 4.60 -3.61 12.12
N GLU A 190 5.82 -3.50 11.62
CA GLU A 190 6.70 -4.65 11.35
C GLU A 190 7.48 -5.04 12.60
N ASP A 191 8.02 -6.26 12.59
CA ASP A 191 9.04 -6.67 13.54
C ASP A 191 10.27 -5.72 13.49
N GLU A 192 10.98 -5.64 14.61
CA GLU A 192 12.11 -4.73 14.78
C GLU A 192 13.23 -4.97 13.76
N ASP A 193 13.52 -6.24 13.46
CA ASP A 193 14.56 -6.62 12.49
C ASP A 193 14.19 -6.23 11.06
N VAL A 194 12.92 -6.35 10.66
CA VAL A 194 12.43 -5.85 9.37
C VAL A 194 12.58 -4.33 9.30
N SER A 195 12.16 -3.62 10.34
CA SER A 195 12.23 -2.15 10.39
C SER A 195 13.66 -1.63 10.34
N ALA A 196 14.57 -2.26 11.10
CA ALA A 196 15.99 -1.92 11.12
C ALA A 196 16.66 -2.17 9.76
N THR A 197 16.36 -3.29 9.10
CA THR A 197 16.91 -3.58 7.77
C THR A 197 16.38 -2.62 6.70
N ILE A 198 15.12 -2.19 6.78
CA ILE A 198 14.58 -1.14 5.91
C ILE A 198 15.35 0.17 6.12
N GLU A 199 15.58 0.57 7.36
CA GLU A 199 16.35 1.78 7.67
C GLU A 199 17.79 1.70 7.14
N GLU A 200 18.47 0.57 7.30
CA GLU A 200 19.80 0.31 6.75
C GLU A 200 19.83 0.44 5.22
N ILE A 201 18.85 -0.14 4.51
CA ILE A 201 18.72 -0.05 3.05
C ILE A 201 18.63 1.41 2.62
N LEU A 202 17.74 2.18 3.25
CA LEU A 202 17.48 3.58 2.88
C LEU A 202 18.66 4.50 3.21
N THR A 203 19.27 4.33 4.38
CA THR A 203 20.41 5.14 4.83
C THR A 203 21.67 4.86 4.01
N THR A 204 21.88 3.61 3.57
CA THR A 204 22.96 3.25 2.64
C THR A 204 22.84 3.99 1.31
N GLU A 205 21.63 4.29 0.84
CA GLU A 205 21.41 5.12 -0.35
C GLU A 205 21.54 6.63 -0.10
N GLY A 206 21.85 7.05 1.14
CA GLY A 206 22.05 8.45 1.52
C GLY A 206 20.77 9.19 1.91
N ILE A 207 19.70 8.46 2.27
CA ILE A 207 18.49 9.05 2.86
C ILE A 207 18.74 9.30 4.34
N THR A 208 18.48 10.52 4.81
CA THR A 208 18.53 10.82 6.25
C THR A 208 17.24 10.38 6.92
N VAL A 209 17.34 9.61 8.00
CA VAL A 209 16.19 9.18 8.80
C VAL A 209 16.30 9.83 10.19
N VAL A 210 15.21 10.48 10.62
CA VAL A 210 15.10 11.10 11.95
C VAL A 210 13.87 10.51 12.63
N THR A 211 14.10 9.58 13.56
CA THR A 211 13.07 9.01 14.43
C THR A 211 12.87 9.87 15.68
N GLY A 212 11.77 9.65 16.42
CA GLY A 212 11.44 10.45 17.60
C GLY A 212 11.12 11.92 17.31
N ALA A 213 10.78 12.27 16.06
CA ALA A 213 10.45 13.61 15.62
C ALA A 213 9.06 14.03 16.14
N THR A 214 9.02 14.52 17.38
CA THR A 214 7.78 14.79 18.12
C THR A 214 7.44 16.27 18.24
N GLY A 215 8.39 17.17 17.94
CA GLY A 215 8.26 18.62 18.09
C GLY A 215 8.26 19.37 16.75
N LEU A 216 7.64 18.79 15.72
CA LEU A 216 7.64 19.33 14.36
C LEU A 216 7.11 20.78 14.32
N ARG A 217 7.98 21.72 13.95
CA ARG A 217 7.64 23.13 13.73
C ARG A 217 8.24 23.63 12.43
N PHE A 218 7.42 24.27 11.61
CA PHE A 218 7.80 24.75 10.29
C PHE A 218 7.99 26.27 10.30
N THR A 219 8.91 26.75 9.48
CA THR A 219 9.11 28.18 9.22
C THR A 219 9.36 28.40 7.73
N LYS A 220 8.51 29.22 7.10
CA LYS A 220 8.67 29.58 5.68
C LYS A 220 9.98 30.35 5.47
N ARG A 221 10.70 30.02 4.40
CA ARG A 221 11.89 30.74 3.94
C ARG A 221 11.65 31.32 2.55
N ALA A 222 12.56 32.18 2.08
CA ALA A 222 12.46 32.77 0.74
C ALA A 222 12.54 31.70 -0.38
N LYS A 223 13.25 30.59 -0.12
CA LYS A 223 13.30 29.40 -0.97
C LYS A 223 13.04 28.18 -0.08
N GLY A 224 11.84 27.62 -0.14
CA GLY A 224 11.43 26.48 0.67
C GLY A 224 11.10 26.82 2.12
N PHE A 225 11.49 25.96 3.05
CA PHE A 225 11.18 26.06 4.47
C PHE A 225 12.28 25.46 5.34
N GLU A 226 12.18 25.68 6.64
CA GLU A 226 12.89 24.91 7.65
C GLU A 226 11.90 24.17 8.55
N VAL A 227 12.30 22.98 9.00
CA VAL A 227 11.58 22.20 10.00
C VAL A 227 12.49 21.86 11.18
N ILE A 228 12.00 22.10 12.38
CA ILE A 228 12.63 21.62 13.62
C ILE A 228 11.97 20.27 13.94
N PRO A 229 12.70 19.14 13.97
CA PRO A 229 12.11 17.82 14.18
C PRO A 229 11.64 17.59 15.63
N THR A 230 12.41 18.09 16.60
CA THR A 230 12.15 18.04 18.03
C THR A 230 12.78 19.27 18.69
N ASP A 231 12.24 19.73 19.81
CA ASP A 231 12.75 20.90 20.53
C ASP A 231 14.27 20.80 20.80
N GLY A 232 15.01 21.85 20.47
CA GLY A 232 16.46 21.92 20.62
C GLY A 232 17.28 21.26 19.50
N ALA A 233 16.65 20.55 18.57
CA ALA A 233 17.32 20.01 17.39
C ALA A 233 17.67 21.12 16.38
N GLN A 234 18.69 20.85 15.54
CA GLN A 234 19.02 21.75 14.45
C GLN A 234 17.91 21.78 13.39
N PRO A 235 17.55 22.95 12.85
CA PRO A 235 16.58 23.05 11.76
C PRO A 235 17.08 22.31 10.51
N ILE A 236 16.18 21.62 9.83
CA ILE A 236 16.40 20.96 8.54
C ILE A 236 15.77 21.83 7.47
N ALA A 237 16.58 22.31 6.52
CA ALA A 237 16.07 23.03 5.35
C ALA A 237 15.45 22.04 4.36
N GLY A 238 14.33 22.42 3.74
CA GLY A 238 13.64 21.62 2.73
C GLY A 238 13.13 22.48 1.59
N SER A 239 13.24 21.96 0.37
CA SER A 239 12.65 22.60 -0.83
C SER A 239 11.18 22.20 -1.02
N HIS A 240 10.85 20.94 -0.69
CA HIS A 240 9.53 20.37 -0.83
C HIS A 240 9.22 19.52 0.40
N LEU A 241 7.95 19.51 0.81
CA LEU A 241 7.45 18.71 1.93
C LEU A 241 6.43 17.70 1.43
N LEU A 242 6.59 16.43 1.76
CA LEU A 242 5.55 15.40 1.62
C LEU A 242 4.97 15.05 2.99
N VAL A 243 3.64 15.17 3.11
CA VAL A 243 2.90 14.71 4.28
C VAL A 243 2.34 13.32 3.99
N ALA A 244 2.86 12.30 4.68
CA ALA A 244 2.53 10.88 4.51
C ALA A 244 2.20 10.20 5.86
N VAL A 245 1.47 10.88 6.74
CA VAL A 245 1.20 10.44 8.12
C VAL A 245 -0.01 9.51 8.29
N GLY A 246 -0.74 9.23 7.21
CA GLY A 246 -1.89 8.33 7.26
C GLY A 246 -3.01 8.74 6.31
N ARG A 247 -4.10 7.98 6.36
CA ARG A 247 -5.29 8.16 5.53
C ARG A 247 -6.55 8.10 6.40
N ARG A 248 -7.59 8.81 5.98
CA ARG A 248 -8.94 8.78 6.56
C ARG A 248 -9.97 8.38 5.50
N PRO A 249 -11.07 7.69 5.87
CA PRO A 249 -12.11 7.30 4.93
C PRO A 249 -12.87 8.52 4.38
N ASN A 250 -13.44 8.38 3.16
CA ASN A 250 -14.24 9.42 2.50
C ASN A 250 -15.73 9.30 2.83
N THR A 251 -16.06 9.36 4.11
CA THR A 251 -17.39 9.07 4.66
C THR A 251 -18.04 10.28 5.34
N ASP A 252 -17.29 11.35 5.53
CA ASP A 252 -17.69 12.56 6.26
C ASP A 252 -18.60 13.51 5.46
N ASP A 253 -18.89 13.18 4.20
CA ASP A 253 -19.66 14.03 3.29
C ASP A 253 -20.71 13.28 2.45
N LEU A 254 -21.16 12.10 2.91
CA LEU A 254 -22.13 11.26 2.19
C LEU A 254 -23.57 11.33 2.73
N GLY A 255 -23.80 11.85 3.94
CA GLY A 255 -25.13 11.80 4.59
C GLY A 255 -25.49 10.39 5.10
N LEU A 256 -24.50 9.63 5.60
CA LEU A 256 -24.68 8.25 6.05
C LEU A 256 -25.73 8.08 7.16
N ASP A 257 -25.93 9.11 7.97
CA ASP A 257 -26.95 9.18 9.00
C ASP A 257 -28.37 9.11 8.42
N LEU A 258 -28.62 9.76 7.29
CA LEU A 258 -29.91 9.70 6.57
C LEU A 258 -30.18 8.31 5.98
N ALA A 259 -29.11 7.52 5.76
CA ALA A 259 -29.19 6.17 5.24
C ALA A 259 -29.27 5.09 6.34
N GLY A 260 -29.16 5.46 7.61
CA GLY A 260 -29.07 4.51 8.72
C GLY A 260 -27.75 3.71 8.76
N VAL A 261 -26.67 4.28 8.20
CA VAL A 261 -25.33 3.64 8.14
C VAL A 261 -24.44 4.15 9.28
N GLU A 262 -24.03 3.24 10.16
CA GLU A 262 -23.16 3.53 11.30
C GLU A 262 -21.69 3.67 10.89
N VAL A 263 -20.99 4.60 11.54
CA VAL A 263 -19.54 4.79 11.44
C VAL A 263 -18.87 4.71 12.80
N ASP A 264 -17.63 4.22 12.85
CA ASP A 264 -16.84 4.18 14.07
C ASP A 264 -16.27 5.56 14.45
N GLY A 265 -15.62 5.66 15.62
CA GLY A 265 -15.01 6.91 16.09
C GLY A 265 -13.87 7.46 15.23
N ARG A 266 -13.42 6.71 14.22
CA ARG A 266 -12.42 7.13 13.22
C ARG A 266 -13.05 7.42 11.85
N GLY A 267 -14.36 7.30 11.73
CA GLY A 267 -15.16 7.56 10.52
C GLY A 267 -15.26 6.37 9.56
N TYR A 268 -14.78 5.17 9.90
CA TYR A 268 -14.96 4.00 9.02
C TYR A 268 -16.39 3.48 9.12
N ILE A 269 -16.95 3.03 8.00
CA ILE A 269 -18.27 2.39 7.99
C ILE A 269 -18.18 1.06 8.73
N VAL A 270 -19.05 0.86 9.73
CA VAL A 270 -19.14 -0.40 10.46
C VAL A 270 -19.78 -1.45 9.56
N VAL A 271 -19.10 -2.58 9.41
CA VAL A 271 -19.58 -3.71 8.59
C VAL A 271 -19.44 -5.03 9.32
N ASP A 272 -20.33 -5.96 8.98
CA ASP A 272 -20.21 -7.37 9.35
C ASP A 272 -19.14 -8.10 8.51
N ASP A 273 -19.05 -9.42 8.71
CA ASP A 273 -18.04 -10.27 8.07
C ASP A 273 -18.33 -10.56 6.57
N GLN A 274 -19.52 -10.18 6.10
CA GLN A 274 -19.94 -10.22 4.69
C GLN A 274 -20.00 -8.80 4.08
N LEU A 275 -19.44 -7.80 4.78
CA LEU A 275 -19.33 -6.40 4.36
C LEU A 275 -20.66 -5.65 4.30
N ARG A 276 -21.71 -6.17 4.93
CA ARG A 276 -23.00 -5.49 5.07
C ARG A 276 -22.92 -4.44 6.18
N THR A 277 -23.52 -3.29 5.97
CA THR A 277 -23.58 -2.20 6.97
C THR A 277 -24.73 -2.42 7.96
N SER A 278 -24.96 -1.47 8.88
CA SER A 278 -26.16 -1.43 9.73
C SER A 278 -27.48 -1.31 8.95
N ALA A 279 -27.44 -0.82 7.71
CA ALA A 279 -28.56 -0.88 6.77
C ALA A 279 -28.43 -2.14 5.89
N GLU A 280 -29.43 -3.03 5.94
CA GLU A 280 -29.34 -4.38 5.37
C GLU A 280 -29.13 -4.42 3.85
N HIS A 281 -29.56 -3.38 3.14
CA HIS A 281 -29.45 -3.23 1.70
C HIS A 281 -28.21 -2.43 1.26
N ILE A 282 -27.32 -2.10 2.18
CA ILE A 282 -26.10 -1.33 1.93
C ILE A 282 -24.87 -2.13 2.35
N TRP A 283 -23.86 -2.17 1.46
CA TRP A 283 -22.55 -2.77 1.70
C TRP A 283 -21.46 -1.70 1.63
N ALA A 284 -20.36 -1.89 2.37
CA ALA A 284 -19.18 -1.03 2.28
C ALA A 284 -17.90 -1.82 2.05
N MET A 285 -17.12 -1.40 1.04
CA MET A 285 -15.94 -2.10 0.53
C MET A 285 -14.73 -1.16 0.44
N GLY A 286 -13.53 -1.73 0.51
CA GLY A 286 -12.27 -0.99 0.37
C GLY A 286 -11.97 -0.09 1.56
N ASP A 287 -11.12 0.93 1.36
CA ASP A 287 -10.57 1.77 2.43
C ASP A 287 -11.62 2.33 3.40
N CYS A 288 -12.89 2.48 3.00
CA CYS A 288 -13.94 3.09 3.80
C CYS A 288 -14.47 2.22 4.95
N ASN A 289 -14.26 0.90 4.93
CA ASN A 289 -14.76 -0.02 5.95
C ASN A 289 -13.71 -0.39 7.03
N GLY A 290 -12.44 -0.01 6.82
CA GLY A 290 -11.35 -0.28 7.75
C GLY A 290 -10.88 -1.75 7.83
N LYS A 291 -11.38 -2.65 6.98
CA LYS A 291 -11.01 -4.08 6.89
C LYS A 291 -9.84 -4.35 5.94
N GLY A 292 -9.04 -3.32 5.70
CA GLY A 292 -7.94 -3.30 4.75
C GLY A 292 -7.71 -1.87 4.25
N ALA A 293 -6.54 -1.62 3.68
CA ALA A 293 -6.20 -0.31 3.08
C ALA A 293 -5.40 -0.49 1.79
N PHE A 294 -5.68 -1.56 1.05
CA PHE A 294 -4.97 -1.95 -0.15
C PHE A 294 -5.93 -2.32 -1.29
N THR A 295 -5.48 -2.15 -2.53
CA THR A 295 -6.26 -2.47 -3.72
C THR A 295 -6.75 -3.92 -3.72
N HIS A 296 -5.89 -4.89 -3.39
CA HIS A 296 -6.27 -6.30 -3.33
C HIS A 296 -7.29 -6.59 -2.22
N THR A 297 -7.24 -5.88 -1.08
CA THR A 297 -8.29 -5.97 -0.06
C THR A 297 -9.62 -5.43 -0.54
N SER A 298 -9.64 -4.29 -1.25
CA SER A 298 -10.87 -3.78 -1.87
C SER A 298 -11.40 -4.69 -2.97
N TYR A 299 -10.51 -5.38 -3.71
CA TYR A 299 -10.90 -6.34 -4.73
C TYR A 299 -11.54 -7.57 -4.09
N ASN A 300 -10.89 -8.14 -3.08
CA ASN A 300 -11.42 -9.28 -2.35
C ASN A 300 -12.72 -8.93 -1.60
N ASP A 301 -12.88 -7.69 -1.12
CA ASP A 301 -14.15 -7.22 -0.56
C ASP A 301 -15.30 -7.35 -1.57
N PHE A 302 -15.08 -6.91 -2.81
CA PHE A 302 -16.10 -7.08 -3.85
C PHE A 302 -16.36 -8.57 -4.13
N GLU A 303 -15.33 -9.40 -4.17
CA GLU A 303 -15.51 -10.84 -4.42
C GLU A 303 -16.32 -11.51 -3.33
N ILE A 304 -16.11 -11.14 -2.06
CA ILE A 304 -16.90 -11.61 -0.92
C ILE A 304 -18.37 -11.22 -1.13
N VAL A 305 -18.65 -9.95 -1.39
CA VAL A 305 -20.03 -9.49 -1.57
C VAL A 305 -20.68 -10.16 -2.77
N ALA A 306 -19.97 -10.29 -3.90
CA ALA A 306 -20.50 -10.93 -5.10
C ALA A 306 -20.77 -12.42 -4.90
N ALA A 307 -19.87 -13.14 -4.23
CA ALA A 307 -20.02 -14.56 -3.92
C ALA A 307 -21.27 -14.81 -3.06
N ASN A 308 -21.44 -14.04 -1.99
CA ASN A 308 -22.60 -14.18 -1.10
C ASN A 308 -23.92 -13.75 -1.78
N LEU A 309 -23.89 -12.74 -2.66
CA LEU A 309 -25.11 -12.21 -3.28
C LEU A 309 -25.57 -12.96 -4.54
N LEU A 310 -24.64 -13.55 -5.29
CA LEU A 310 -24.90 -14.08 -6.63
C LEU A 310 -24.60 -15.57 -6.76
N ASP A 311 -23.71 -16.14 -5.94
CA ASP A 311 -23.16 -17.47 -6.17
C ASP A 311 -23.52 -18.49 -5.08
N ASP A 312 -24.20 -18.08 -3.99
CA ASP A 312 -24.45 -18.91 -2.80
C ASP A 312 -23.16 -19.46 -2.17
N ASP A 313 -22.08 -18.69 -2.26
CA ASP A 313 -20.76 -19.01 -1.68
C ASP A 313 -20.48 -18.13 -0.45
N PRO A 314 -20.49 -18.69 0.78
CA PRO A 314 -20.52 -17.94 2.04
C PRO A 314 -19.15 -17.41 2.46
N ARG A 315 -18.50 -16.63 1.60
CA ARG A 315 -17.16 -16.04 1.86
C ARG A 315 -17.21 -14.99 2.96
N ARG A 316 -16.12 -14.87 3.73
CA ARG A 316 -16.01 -13.93 4.85
C ARG A 316 -14.72 -13.14 4.82
N VAL A 317 -14.74 -11.93 5.40
CA VAL A 317 -13.55 -11.12 5.61
C VAL A 317 -12.59 -11.82 6.58
N SER A 318 -13.11 -12.48 7.62
CA SER A 318 -12.31 -13.21 8.62
C SER A 318 -11.53 -14.41 8.06
N ASP A 319 -11.90 -14.95 6.89
CA ASP A 319 -11.16 -16.01 6.22
C ASP A 319 -9.91 -15.48 5.46
N ARG A 320 -9.79 -14.15 5.31
CA ARG A 320 -8.68 -13.52 4.59
C ARG A 320 -7.40 -13.61 5.40
N VAL A 321 -6.34 -14.14 4.79
CA VAL A 321 -4.97 -14.00 5.29
C VAL A 321 -4.52 -12.54 5.12
N PRO A 322 -4.16 -11.81 6.20
CA PRO A 322 -3.62 -10.46 6.07
C PRO A 322 -2.35 -10.47 5.22
N THR A 323 -2.31 -9.68 4.15
CA THR A 323 -1.15 -9.63 3.24
C THR A 323 -1.00 -8.25 2.62
N TYR A 324 0.24 -7.86 2.34
CA TYR A 324 0.61 -6.63 1.66
C TYR A 324 2.05 -6.68 1.19
N ALA A 325 2.44 -5.71 0.38
CA ALA A 325 3.82 -5.46 0.00
C ALA A 325 4.20 -3.99 0.19
N LEU A 326 5.47 -3.75 0.50
CA LEU A 326 6.12 -2.44 0.46
C LEU A 326 7.12 -2.45 -0.69
N TYR A 327 7.03 -1.46 -1.58
CA TYR A 327 7.84 -1.41 -2.80
C TYR A 327 8.94 -0.36 -2.70
N ILE A 328 9.67 -0.37 -1.59
CA ILE A 328 11.08 0.01 -1.63
C ILE A 328 11.84 -1.09 -2.40
N ASP A 329 13.12 -0.87 -2.67
CA ASP A 329 13.96 -1.77 -3.42
C ASP A 329 15.21 -2.12 -2.59
N PRO A 330 15.39 -3.38 -2.16
CA PRO A 330 14.51 -4.52 -2.46
C PRO A 330 13.14 -4.48 -1.77
N PRO A 331 12.09 -5.09 -2.36
CA PRO A 331 10.73 -5.06 -1.82
C PRO A 331 10.57 -5.94 -0.57
N LEU A 332 9.54 -5.63 0.22
CA LEU A 332 9.05 -6.47 1.31
C LEU A 332 7.69 -7.08 0.94
N GLY A 333 7.60 -8.41 0.93
CA GLY A 333 6.34 -9.16 0.91
C GLY A 333 5.95 -9.64 2.31
N ARG A 334 4.68 -9.48 2.70
CA ARG A 334 4.14 -9.88 4.01
C ARG A 334 2.89 -10.75 3.89
N ALA A 335 2.82 -11.78 4.71
CA ALA A 335 1.63 -12.59 4.93
C ALA A 335 1.48 -12.93 6.41
N GLY A 336 0.25 -12.91 6.93
CA GLY A 336 -0.10 -13.30 8.29
C GLY A 336 0.51 -12.43 9.38
N MET A 337 0.78 -13.08 10.51
CA MET A 337 1.25 -12.45 11.75
C MET A 337 2.72 -12.03 11.64
N THR A 338 3.13 -11.03 12.41
CA THR A 338 4.54 -10.77 12.74
C THR A 338 5.04 -11.78 13.79
N VAL A 339 6.35 -11.92 13.95
CA VAL A 339 6.95 -12.72 15.02
C VAL A 339 6.48 -12.22 16.39
N GLU A 340 6.46 -10.90 16.59
CA GLU A 340 5.97 -10.26 17.82
C GLU A 340 4.50 -10.61 18.10
N GLN A 341 3.64 -10.61 17.09
CA GLN A 341 2.24 -11.01 17.22
C GLN A 341 2.10 -12.50 17.57
N VAL A 342 2.92 -13.37 16.98
CA VAL A 342 2.90 -14.80 17.32
C VAL A 342 3.30 -15.00 18.78
N ARG A 343 4.37 -14.34 19.26
CA ARG A 343 4.76 -14.36 20.68
C ARG A 343 3.62 -13.88 21.58
N ALA A 344 2.99 -12.75 21.24
CA ALA A 344 1.88 -12.18 22.01
C ALA A 344 0.65 -13.10 22.06
N SER A 345 0.45 -13.94 21.05
CA SER A 345 -0.65 -14.92 21.01
C SER A 345 -0.46 -16.11 21.96
N GLY A 346 0.75 -16.35 22.46
CA GLY A 346 1.08 -17.49 23.32
C GLY A 346 1.14 -18.85 22.61
N ARG A 347 1.01 -18.89 21.28
CA ARG A 347 1.14 -20.12 20.49
C ARG A 347 2.56 -20.65 20.54
N ARG A 348 2.71 -21.97 20.65
CA ARG A 348 4.02 -22.60 20.43
C ARG A 348 4.32 -22.52 18.94
N ALA A 349 5.45 -21.94 18.60
CA ALA A 349 5.80 -21.71 17.20
C ALA A 349 7.26 -22.08 16.91
N LEU A 350 7.53 -22.32 15.64
CA LEU A 350 8.84 -22.46 15.06
C LEU A 350 9.11 -21.24 14.16
N VAL A 351 10.35 -20.77 14.12
CA VAL A 351 10.77 -19.65 13.28
C VAL A 351 11.93 -20.07 12.40
N GLY A 352 11.83 -19.78 11.10
CA GLY A 352 12.89 -19.91 10.12
C GLY A 352 13.32 -18.54 9.64
N LYS A 353 14.62 -18.31 9.50
CA LYS A 353 15.15 -17.06 8.95
C LYS A 353 16.38 -17.34 8.10
N ARG A 354 16.44 -16.73 6.92
CA ARG A 354 17.54 -16.87 5.97
C ARG A 354 17.93 -15.52 5.37
N PRO A 355 19.19 -15.07 5.51
CA PRO A 355 19.62 -13.82 4.88
C PRO A 355 19.69 -13.96 3.36
N MET A 356 19.41 -12.87 2.62
CA MET A 356 19.48 -12.86 1.15
C MET A 356 20.91 -13.13 0.63
N THR A 357 21.95 -12.91 1.44
CA THR A 357 23.34 -13.34 1.15
C THR A 357 23.51 -14.87 1.04
N ARG A 358 22.56 -15.66 1.53
CA ARG A 358 22.52 -17.13 1.39
C ARG A 358 21.45 -17.62 0.41
N VAL A 359 20.88 -16.71 -0.39
CA VAL A 359 19.95 -17.03 -1.48
C VAL A 359 20.71 -16.91 -2.79
N GLY A 360 20.95 -18.04 -3.47
CA GLY A 360 21.80 -18.11 -4.66
C GLY A 360 21.39 -17.08 -5.73
N ARG A 361 20.09 -17.03 -6.03
CA ARG A 361 19.54 -16.06 -6.98
C ARG A 361 19.79 -14.59 -6.61
N ALA A 362 19.75 -14.25 -5.32
CA ALA A 362 20.03 -12.89 -4.85
C ALA A 362 21.51 -12.52 -4.99
N VAL A 363 22.40 -13.50 -4.71
CA VAL A 363 23.85 -13.36 -4.91
C VAL A 363 24.19 -13.17 -6.39
N GLU A 364 23.63 -14.00 -7.27
CA GLU A 364 23.82 -13.90 -8.73
C GLU A 364 23.42 -12.53 -9.28
N LYS A 365 22.37 -11.91 -8.72
CA LYS A 365 21.90 -10.58 -9.11
C LYS A 365 22.68 -9.43 -8.47
N GLY A 366 23.53 -9.70 -7.48
CA GLY A 366 24.17 -8.64 -6.68
C GLY A 366 23.17 -7.82 -5.85
N GLU A 367 22.06 -8.45 -5.42
CA GLU A 367 20.93 -7.85 -4.71
C GLU A 367 20.68 -8.60 -3.39
N THR A 368 21.67 -8.58 -2.48
CA THR A 368 21.72 -9.44 -1.28
C THR A 368 21.22 -8.78 0.00
N GLN A 369 20.67 -7.56 -0.08
CA GLN A 369 20.08 -6.89 1.08
C GLN A 369 18.79 -7.59 1.51
N GLY A 370 18.57 -7.69 2.83
CA GLY A 370 17.37 -8.28 3.40
C GLY A 370 17.47 -9.75 3.79
N PHE A 371 16.32 -10.35 4.07
CA PHE A 371 16.16 -11.72 4.52
C PHE A 371 14.76 -12.26 4.23
N MET A 372 14.64 -13.59 4.26
CA MET A 372 13.38 -14.30 4.34
C MET A 372 13.15 -14.74 5.78
N GLN A 373 11.93 -14.61 6.29
CA GLN A 373 11.52 -15.09 7.61
C GLN A 373 10.12 -15.70 7.54
N ILE A 374 9.93 -16.80 8.25
CA ILE A 374 8.65 -17.51 8.35
C ILE A 374 8.43 -17.99 9.78
N VAL A 375 7.18 -18.00 10.21
CA VAL A 375 6.75 -18.52 11.50
C VAL A 375 5.65 -19.55 11.28
N VAL A 376 5.78 -20.69 11.93
CA VAL A 376 4.90 -21.85 11.80
C VAL A 376 4.42 -22.25 13.18
N ASP A 377 3.16 -22.63 13.30
CA ASP A 377 2.59 -23.18 14.51
C ASP A 377 3.15 -24.58 14.78
N ALA A 378 3.72 -24.79 15.97
CA ALA A 378 4.43 -26.04 16.30
C ALA A 378 3.48 -27.21 16.55
N ASP A 379 2.20 -26.95 16.78
CA ASP A 379 1.18 -27.95 17.09
C ASP A 379 0.40 -28.37 15.83
N THR A 380 0.04 -27.40 14.99
CA THR A 380 -0.80 -27.61 13.80
C THR A 380 -0.02 -27.69 12.49
N GLU A 381 1.26 -27.31 12.50
CA GLU A 381 2.10 -27.15 11.30
C GLU A 381 1.60 -26.08 10.31
N GLU A 382 0.59 -25.28 10.66
CA GLU A 382 0.12 -24.18 9.82
C GLU A 382 1.14 -23.03 9.81
N ILE A 383 1.29 -22.37 8.65
CA ILE A 383 2.09 -21.16 8.55
C ILE A 383 1.30 -20.01 9.20
N LEU A 384 1.88 -19.37 10.22
CA LEU A 384 1.27 -18.27 10.96
C LEU A 384 1.57 -16.90 10.32
N GLY A 385 2.75 -16.77 9.72
CA GLY A 385 3.14 -15.56 9.01
C GLY A 385 4.52 -15.64 8.38
N ALA A 386 4.80 -14.71 7.49
CA ALA A 386 6.08 -14.59 6.78
C ALA A 386 6.39 -13.15 6.39
N ALA A 387 7.67 -12.82 6.38
CA ALA A 387 8.23 -11.57 5.89
C ALA A 387 9.40 -11.87 4.95
N ILE A 388 9.30 -11.44 3.69
CA ILE A 388 10.36 -11.61 2.70
C ILE A 388 10.79 -10.22 2.23
N LEU A 389 11.85 -9.70 2.85
CA LEU A 389 12.50 -8.45 2.45
C LEU A 389 13.70 -8.81 1.58
N GLY A 390 13.65 -8.48 0.31
CA GLY A 390 14.71 -8.84 -0.63
C GLY A 390 14.19 -8.95 -2.05
N VAL A 391 15.09 -9.18 -2.99
CA VAL A 391 14.74 -9.27 -4.41
C VAL A 391 13.61 -10.28 -4.64
N GLY A 392 12.54 -9.82 -5.31
CA GLY A 392 11.36 -10.64 -5.59
C GLY A 392 10.56 -11.07 -4.35
N GLY A 393 10.77 -10.47 -3.19
CA GLY A 393 10.04 -10.81 -1.97
C GLY A 393 8.53 -10.56 -2.06
N ASP A 394 8.14 -9.57 -2.85
CA ASP A 394 6.75 -9.27 -3.23
C ASP A 394 6.11 -10.35 -4.11
N GLU A 395 6.89 -11.12 -4.85
CA GLU A 395 6.40 -12.24 -5.67
C GLU A 395 6.46 -13.59 -4.91
N VAL A 396 7.56 -13.85 -4.21
CA VAL A 396 7.78 -15.12 -3.50
C VAL A 396 6.73 -15.33 -2.41
N ILE A 397 6.28 -14.26 -1.75
CA ILE A 397 5.28 -14.31 -0.68
C ILE A 397 3.95 -14.94 -1.13
N HIS A 398 3.60 -14.85 -2.40
CA HIS A 398 2.36 -15.44 -2.94
C HIS A 398 2.35 -16.96 -2.79
N SER A 399 3.49 -17.63 -2.96
CA SER A 399 3.58 -19.09 -2.75
C SER A 399 3.28 -19.49 -1.31
N ILE A 400 3.61 -18.65 -0.34
CA ILE A 400 3.29 -18.86 1.08
C ILE A 400 1.82 -18.54 1.34
N LEU A 401 1.32 -17.44 0.76
CA LEU A 401 -0.07 -17.01 0.85
C LEU A 401 -1.04 -18.10 0.37
N ASP A 402 -0.72 -18.79 -0.72
CA ASP A 402 -1.56 -19.87 -1.26
C ASP A 402 -1.67 -21.04 -0.29
N ILE A 403 -0.56 -21.44 0.36
CA ILE A 403 -0.56 -22.50 1.37
C ILE A 403 -1.36 -22.10 2.61
N MET A 404 -1.18 -20.87 3.09
CA MET A 404 -1.95 -20.33 4.22
C MET A 404 -3.45 -20.28 3.90
N SER A 405 -3.81 -19.81 2.70
CA SER A 405 -5.21 -19.70 2.27
C SER A 405 -5.86 -21.08 2.09
N ALA A 406 -5.08 -22.07 1.64
CA ALA A 406 -5.52 -23.46 1.53
C ALA A 406 -5.56 -24.20 2.88
N ARG A 407 -5.09 -23.58 3.98
CA ARG A 407 -4.96 -24.19 5.32
C ARG A 407 -4.17 -25.51 5.28
N LEU A 408 -3.12 -25.55 4.46
CA LEU A 408 -2.22 -26.69 4.36
C LEU A 408 -1.04 -26.53 5.32
N PRO A 409 -0.49 -27.64 5.85
CA PRO A 409 0.71 -27.57 6.69
C PRO A 409 1.90 -27.06 5.87
N TYR A 410 2.89 -26.45 6.54
CA TYR A 410 4.13 -25.96 5.89
C TYR A 410 4.89 -27.06 5.14
N THR A 411 4.64 -28.33 5.49
CA THR A 411 5.22 -29.49 4.81
C THR A 411 4.77 -29.63 3.35
N ALA A 412 3.66 -29.02 2.95
CA ALA A 412 3.21 -28.97 1.56
C ALA A 412 4.21 -28.20 0.68
N ILE A 413 4.64 -27.01 1.11
CA ILE A 413 5.64 -26.22 0.37
C ILE A 413 7.06 -26.75 0.59
N SER A 414 7.41 -27.22 1.79
CA SER A 414 8.78 -27.71 2.05
C SER A 414 9.15 -28.99 1.29
N ARG A 415 8.15 -29.76 0.83
CA ARG A 415 8.32 -30.97 0.00
C ARG A 415 8.08 -30.72 -1.49
N THR A 416 7.71 -29.50 -1.87
CA THR A 416 7.49 -29.14 -3.28
C THR A 416 8.83 -28.95 -3.99
N MET A 417 8.94 -29.49 -5.21
CA MET A 417 10.08 -29.25 -6.07
C MET A 417 9.97 -27.85 -6.70
N HIS A 418 10.86 -26.94 -6.31
CA HIS A 418 10.95 -25.59 -6.88
C HIS A 418 11.98 -25.52 -8.02
N ILE A 419 11.76 -24.59 -8.96
CA ILE A 419 12.66 -24.35 -10.09
C ILE A 419 13.96 -23.67 -9.60
N HIS A 420 15.09 -24.13 -10.13
CA HIS A 420 16.42 -23.58 -9.87
C HIS A 420 16.98 -22.80 -11.08
N PRO A 421 17.69 -21.67 -10.90
CA PRO A 421 17.82 -20.88 -9.66
C PRO A 421 16.70 -19.82 -9.51
N THR A 422 16.05 -19.78 -8.35
CA THR A 422 15.02 -18.76 -8.02
C THR A 422 15.11 -18.35 -6.55
N VAL A 423 14.48 -17.24 -6.16
CA VAL A 423 14.40 -16.88 -4.72
C VAL A 423 13.49 -17.87 -3.98
N SER A 424 12.38 -18.25 -4.60
CA SER A 424 11.39 -19.19 -4.04
C SER A 424 11.97 -20.56 -3.70
N GLU A 425 13.02 -21.01 -4.42
CA GLU A 425 13.62 -22.33 -4.19
C GLU A 425 14.24 -22.48 -2.79
N LEU A 426 14.59 -21.37 -2.12
CA LEU A 426 15.16 -21.39 -0.77
C LEU A 426 14.10 -21.37 0.34
N VAL A 427 12.81 -21.23 0.01
CA VAL A 427 11.72 -21.31 1.01
C VAL A 427 11.70 -22.68 1.71
N PRO A 428 11.77 -23.83 1.01
CA PRO A 428 11.92 -25.14 1.64
C PRO A 428 13.13 -25.24 2.58
N THR A 429 14.29 -24.73 2.18
CA THR A 429 15.51 -24.76 3.01
C THR A 429 15.33 -23.94 4.28
N MET A 430 14.75 -22.74 4.19
CA MET A 430 14.43 -21.91 5.36
C MET A 430 13.48 -22.64 6.34
N LEU A 431 12.49 -23.36 5.82
CA LEU A 431 11.57 -24.17 6.62
C LEU A 431 12.24 -25.37 7.31
N GLN A 432 13.27 -25.95 6.71
CA GLN A 432 14.03 -27.06 7.31
C GLN A 432 15.00 -26.60 8.41
N GLU A 433 15.42 -25.33 8.38
CA GLU A 433 16.32 -24.71 9.36
C GLU A 433 15.55 -24.06 10.53
N MET A 434 14.24 -24.29 10.67
CA MET A 434 13.43 -23.68 11.73
C MET A 434 13.85 -24.13 13.14
N ILE A 435 13.77 -23.20 14.09
CA ILE A 435 14.03 -23.43 15.51
C ILE A 435 12.81 -23.01 16.35
N PRO A 436 12.65 -23.51 17.59
CA PRO A 436 11.61 -23.02 18.49
C PRO A 436 11.67 -21.50 18.64
N LEU A 437 10.52 -20.85 18.44
CA LEU A 437 10.36 -19.43 18.72
C LEU A 437 10.26 -19.23 20.23
N THR A 438 11.36 -18.79 20.83
CA THR A 438 11.44 -18.41 22.25
C THR A 438 10.89 -17.02 22.51
#